data_AF-A0A9E4FMD1-F1
#
_entry.id   AF-A0A9E4FMD1-F1
#
_cell.length_a   1.000
_cell.length_b   1.000
_cell.length_c   1.000
_cell.angle_alpha   90.00
_cell.angle_beta   90.00
_cell.angle_gamma   90.00
#
_symmetry.space_group_name_H-M   'P 1'
#
loop_
_entity.id
_entity.type
_entity.pdbx_description
1 polymer ?
#
loop_
_entity_poly.entity_id
_entity_poly.type
_entity_poly.pdbx_seq_one_letter_code
_entity_poly.pdbx_strand_id
1 'polypeptide(L)'
;MRSTRLRVDNLLEKGRIEAAEEYMESRRLVFVEEGYPIRKLNQAYFAFYGTYADNPASVSPIGQEVDRLRELSGSLGDFIRVVSAFANYQEFKEYLALHDG
;
A
#
# COMPACT_ATOMS: atom_id res chain seq x y z
N MET A 1 11.26 9.77 6.27
CA MET A 1 10.05 8.93 6.19
C MET A 1 9.19 8.89 7.46
N ARG A 2 9.74 9.04 8.69
CA ARG A 2 8.97 8.95 9.95
C ARG A 2 7.77 9.91 10.05
N SER A 3 7.89 11.15 9.61
CA SER A 3 6.76 12.11 9.62
C SER A 3 5.64 11.67 8.68
N THR A 4 6.00 11.20 7.48
CA THR A 4 5.05 10.63 6.52
C THR A 4 4.31 9.44 7.14
N ARG A 5 5.02 8.56 7.85
CA ARG A 5 4.44 7.43 8.59
C ARG A 5 3.35 7.85 9.56
N LEU A 6 3.68 8.70 10.53
CA LEU A 6 2.76 9.08 11.60
C LEU A 6 1.49 9.72 11.05
N ARG A 7 1.62 10.47 9.95
CA ARG A 7 0.47 11.07 9.27
C ARG A 7 -0.38 10.02 8.56
N VAL A 8 0.24 9.07 7.85
CA VAL A 8 -0.46 7.95 7.19
C VAL A 8 -1.18 7.10 8.24
N ASP A 9 -0.49 6.68 9.30
CA ASP A 9 -1.07 5.87 10.38
C ASP A 9 -2.30 6.58 10.98
N ASN A 10 -2.22 7.89 11.26
CA ASN A 10 -3.38 8.64 11.77
C ASN A 10 -4.56 8.74 10.79
N LEU A 11 -4.30 8.76 9.49
CA LEU A 11 -5.35 8.77 8.47
C LEU A 11 -5.99 7.39 8.36
N LEU A 12 -5.20 6.32 8.40
CA LEU A 12 -5.67 4.93 8.35
C LEU A 12 -6.46 4.55 9.60
N GLU A 13 -6.04 4.97 10.79
CA GLU A 13 -6.80 4.81 12.05
C GLU A 13 -8.20 5.43 11.97
N LYS A 14 -8.38 6.45 11.12
CA LYS A 14 -9.68 7.12 10.89
C LYS A 14 -10.44 6.54 9.69
N GLY A 15 -9.97 5.44 9.10
CA GLY A 15 -10.52 4.85 7.87
C GLY A 15 -10.32 5.70 6.62
N ARG A 16 -9.47 6.75 6.66
CA ARG A 16 -9.27 7.70 5.55
C ARG A 16 -8.18 7.22 4.60
N ILE A 17 -8.46 6.11 3.93
CA ILE A 17 -7.54 5.44 3.01
C ILE A 17 -7.11 6.35 1.85
N GLU A 18 -8.06 6.93 1.11
CA GLU A 18 -7.75 7.76 -0.06
C GLU A 18 -6.90 8.97 0.32
N ALA A 19 -7.22 9.62 1.44
CA ALA A 19 -6.44 10.74 1.95
C ALA A 19 -5.01 10.34 2.37
N ALA A 20 -4.81 9.10 2.83
CA ALA A 20 -3.48 8.59 3.13
C ALA A 20 -2.68 8.39 1.84
N GLU A 21 -3.29 7.81 0.80
CA GLU A 21 -2.70 7.62 -0.53
C GLU A 21 -2.35 8.94 -1.22
N GLU A 22 -3.26 9.91 -1.23
CA GLU A 22 -3.00 11.26 -1.78
C GLU A 22 -1.86 11.96 -1.03
N TYR A 23 -1.84 11.87 0.30
CA TYR A 23 -0.75 12.43 1.09
C TYR A 23 0.59 11.78 0.73
N MET A 24 0.64 10.47 0.57
CA MET A 24 1.85 9.76 0.18
C MET A 24 2.32 10.14 -1.23
N GLU A 25 1.42 10.32 -2.18
CA GLU A 25 1.77 10.77 -3.53
C GLU A 25 2.32 12.21 -3.51
N SER A 26 1.69 13.11 -2.74
CA SER A 26 2.23 14.48 -2.57
C SER A 26 3.64 14.47 -1.98
N ARG A 27 3.91 13.57 -1.03
CA ARG A 27 5.24 13.39 -0.45
C ARG A 27 6.23 12.81 -1.46
N ARG A 28 5.80 11.90 -2.34
CA ARG A 28 6.62 11.34 -3.42
C ARG A 28 7.11 12.43 -4.36
N LEU A 29 6.21 13.32 -4.78
CA LEU A 29 6.54 14.43 -5.68
C LEU A 29 7.63 15.32 -5.08
N VAL A 30 7.48 15.72 -3.80
CA VAL A 30 8.51 16.49 -3.09
C VAL A 30 9.86 15.77 -3.07
N PHE A 31 9.89 14.45 -2.81
CA PHE A 31 11.15 13.71 -2.82
C PHE A 31 11.79 13.67 -4.21
N VAL A 32 10.99 13.49 -5.26
CA VAL A 32 11.47 13.50 -6.65
C VAL A 32 12.05 14.86 -7.03
N GLU A 33 11.39 15.96 -6.64
CA GLU A 33 11.89 17.33 -6.85
C GLU A 33 13.23 17.57 -6.13
N GLU A 34 13.39 17.02 -4.92
CA GLU A 34 14.64 17.08 -4.14
C GLU A 34 15.73 16.09 -4.63
N GLY A 35 15.51 15.43 -5.77
CA GLY A 35 16.50 14.54 -6.40
C GLY A 35 16.49 13.10 -5.88
N TYR A 36 15.48 12.69 -5.11
CA TYR A 36 15.27 11.32 -4.67
C TYR A 36 14.23 10.61 -5.55
N PRO A 37 14.64 9.80 -6.54
CA PRO A 37 13.72 9.18 -7.49
C PRO A 37 12.94 8.03 -6.83
N ILE A 38 11.81 8.36 -6.20
CA ILE A 38 10.88 7.37 -5.65
C ILE A 38 9.82 7.05 -6.70
N ARG A 39 9.83 5.81 -7.20
CA ARG A 39 8.89 5.35 -8.24
C ARG A 39 7.44 5.37 -7.76
N LYS A 40 7.17 4.86 -6.56
CA LYS A 40 5.84 4.82 -5.93
C LYS A 40 5.99 4.99 -4.42
N LEU A 41 5.09 5.76 -3.81
CA LEU A 41 4.96 5.88 -2.36
C LEU A 41 3.47 5.70 -2.03
N ASN A 42 3.13 4.55 -1.47
CA ASN A 42 1.77 4.14 -1.12
C ASN A 42 1.81 3.21 0.11
N GLN A 43 0.68 2.67 0.54
CA GLN A 43 0.67 1.73 1.67
C GLN A 43 1.52 0.48 1.41
N ALA A 44 1.51 -0.04 0.17
CA ALA A 44 2.32 -1.20 -0.21
C ALA A 44 3.83 -0.90 -0.11
N TYR A 45 4.29 0.28 -0.55
CA TYR A 45 5.67 0.71 -0.38
C TYR A 45 6.10 0.59 1.08
N PHE A 46 5.24 1.05 1.98
CA PHE A 46 5.48 0.96 3.40
C PHE A 46 5.40 -0.48 3.93
N ALA A 47 4.55 -1.35 3.38
CA ALA A 47 4.54 -2.77 3.76
C ALA A 47 5.83 -3.52 3.38
N PHE A 48 6.54 -3.11 2.31
CA PHE A 48 7.72 -3.83 1.80
C PHE A 48 9.09 -3.29 2.26
N TYR A 49 9.18 -2.07 2.79
CA TYR A 49 10.45 -1.48 3.26
C TYR A 49 10.59 -1.57 4.79
N GLY A 50 11.18 -2.65 5.34
CA GLY A 50 11.39 -2.89 6.80
C GLY A 50 12.27 -1.84 7.49
N THR A 51 12.05 -1.30 8.70
CA THR A 51 11.41 -1.68 9.99
C THR A 51 9.88 -1.48 10.10
N TYR A 52 9.19 -1.59 8.98
CA TYR A 52 7.80 -1.17 8.80
C TYR A 52 6.81 -2.35 8.79
N ALA A 53 7.24 -3.54 8.34
CA ALA A 53 6.50 -4.80 8.44
C ALA A 53 6.60 -5.48 9.83
N ASP A 54 7.67 -5.22 10.59
CA ASP A 54 7.93 -5.81 11.91
C ASP A 54 7.30 -5.03 13.08
N ASN A 55 6.57 -3.94 12.81
CA ASN A 55 5.88 -3.19 13.86
C ASN A 55 4.40 -3.58 13.91
N PRO A 56 3.95 -4.36 14.93
CA PRO A 56 2.55 -4.77 15.06
C PRO A 56 1.57 -3.60 15.27
N ALA A 57 2.06 -2.37 15.46
CA ALA A 57 1.22 -1.16 15.51
C ALA A 57 0.84 -0.59 14.12
N SER A 58 1.28 -1.19 13.01
CA SER A 58 0.84 -0.75 11.68
C SER A 58 -0.62 -1.17 11.44
N VAL A 59 -1.53 -0.19 11.36
CA VAL A 59 -2.98 -0.40 11.17
C VAL A 59 -3.32 -0.58 9.68
N SER A 60 -2.38 -1.08 8.87
CA SER A 60 -2.54 -1.09 7.42
C SER A 60 -3.52 -2.18 6.98
N PRO A 61 -4.69 -1.85 6.41
CA PRO A 61 -5.67 -2.84 5.93
C PRO A 61 -5.12 -3.72 4.80
N ILE A 62 -4.13 -3.21 4.05
CA ILE A 62 -3.52 -3.91 2.91
C ILE A 62 -2.97 -5.30 3.23
N GLY A 63 -2.53 -5.55 4.47
CA GLY A 63 -2.00 -6.86 4.85
C GLY A 63 -3.06 -7.96 4.71
N GLN A 64 -4.22 -7.74 5.31
CA GLN A 64 -5.34 -8.68 5.26
C GLN A 64 -5.87 -8.85 3.83
N GLU A 65 -5.90 -7.77 3.05
CA GLU A 65 -6.34 -7.80 1.65
C GLU A 65 -5.35 -8.57 0.75
N VAL A 66 -4.05 -8.46 1.02
CA VAL A 66 -3.01 -9.22 0.31
C VAL A 66 -3.09 -10.70 0.67
N ASP A 67 -3.32 -11.02 1.95
CA ASP A 67 -3.58 -12.40 2.39
C ASP A 67 -4.83 -12.96 1.69
N ARG A 68 -5.89 -12.15 1.56
CA ARG A 68 -7.09 -12.56 0.84
C ARG A 68 -6.83 -12.82 -0.64
N LEU A 69 -6.12 -11.93 -1.33
CA LEU A 69 -5.73 -12.16 -2.72
C LEU A 69 -4.85 -13.41 -2.87
N ARG A 70 -4.01 -13.69 -1.88
CA ARG A 70 -3.17 -14.90 -1.84
C ARG A 70 -4.03 -16.17 -1.77
N GLU A 71 -5.09 -16.18 -0.97
CA GLU A 71 -6.06 -17.29 -0.89
C GLU A 71 -6.82 -17.50 -2.20
N LEU A 72 -7.20 -16.42 -2.89
CA LEU A 72 -7.90 -16.47 -4.17
C LEU A 72 -7.00 -16.91 -5.35
N SER A 73 -5.68 -16.90 -5.16
CA SER A 73 -4.71 -17.22 -6.20
C SER A 73 -4.37 -18.72 -6.24
N GLY A 74 -4.58 -19.37 -7.39
CA GLY A 74 -4.31 -20.80 -7.56
C GLY A 74 -2.83 -21.22 -7.44
N SER A 75 -1.89 -20.28 -7.55
CA SER A 75 -0.47 -20.53 -7.35
C SER A 75 0.28 -19.27 -6.87
N LEU A 76 1.52 -19.44 -6.40
CA LEU A 76 2.38 -18.30 -6.08
C LEU A 76 2.71 -17.45 -7.31
N GLY A 77 2.92 -18.07 -8.47
CA GLY A 77 3.20 -17.35 -9.71
C GLY A 77 2.02 -16.49 -10.16
N ASP A 78 0.79 -16.98 -10.01
CA ASP A 78 -0.41 -16.22 -10.36
C ASP A 78 -0.62 -15.04 -9.41
N PHE A 79 -0.43 -15.26 -8.11
CA PHE A 79 -0.48 -14.19 -7.12
C PHE A 79 0.48 -13.04 -7.45
N ILE A 80 1.76 -13.34 -7.70
CA ILE A 80 2.77 -12.32 -8.03
C ILE A 80 2.41 -11.60 -9.33
N ARG A 81 1.92 -12.32 -10.34
CA ARG A 81 1.52 -11.72 -11.62
C ARG A 81 0.39 -10.70 -11.44
N VAL A 82 -0.64 -11.05 -10.67
CA VAL A 82 -1.79 -10.18 -10.40
C VAL A 82 -1.35 -8.96 -9.59
N VAL A 83 -0.64 -9.14 -8.47
CA VAL A 83 -0.17 -8.02 -7.64
C VAL A 83 0.73 -7.06 -8.42
N SER A 84 1.57 -7.58 -9.31
CA SER A 84 2.50 -6.76 -10.10
C SER A 84 1.82 -5.83 -11.11
N ALA A 85 0.56 -6.10 -11.46
CA ALA A 85 -0.18 -5.32 -12.44
C ALA A 85 -0.70 -3.97 -11.86
N PHE A 86 -0.86 -3.86 -10.54
CA PHE A 86 -1.48 -2.69 -9.94
C PHE A 86 -0.51 -1.50 -9.84
N ALA A 87 -0.93 -0.36 -10.39
CA ALA A 87 -0.21 0.89 -10.30
C ALA A 87 -0.34 1.51 -8.90
N ASN A 88 -1.51 1.39 -8.28
CA ASN A 88 -1.88 2.02 -7.02
C ASN A 88 -2.79 1.10 -6.18
N TYR A 89 -3.09 1.53 -4.96
CA TYR A 89 -3.91 0.77 -4.02
C TYR A 89 -5.39 0.69 -4.42
N GLN A 90 -5.90 1.71 -5.13
CA GLN A 90 -7.29 1.75 -5.57
C GLN A 90 -7.58 0.67 -6.62
N GLU A 91 -6.69 0.50 -7.61
CA GLU A 91 -6.79 -0.58 -8.59
C GLU A 91 -6.78 -1.97 -7.95
N PHE A 92 -5.93 -2.15 -6.92
CA PHE A 92 -5.89 -3.39 -6.15
C PHE A 92 -7.21 -3.66 -5.41
N LYS A 93 -7.79 -2.63 -4.77
CA LYS A 93 -9.08 -2.75 -4.08
C LYS A 93 -10.23 -3.06 -5.05
N GLU A 94 -10.27 -2.40 -6.19
CA GLU A 94 -11.29 -2.63 -7.22
C GLU A 94 -11.20 -4.06 -7.75
N TYR A 95 -9.98 -4.54 -8.00
CA TYR A 95 -9.77 -5.93 -8.39
C TYR A 95 -10.26 -6.90 -7.30
N LEU A 96 -9.90 -6.68 -6.05
CA LEU A 96 -10.30 -7.56 -4.95
C LEU A 96 -11.83 -7.59 -4.80
N ALA A 97 -12.49 -6.43 -4.82
CA ALA A 97 -13.95 -6.33 -4.72
C ALA A 97 -14.69 -7.08 -5.84
N LEU A 98 -14.09 -7.19 -7.03
CA LEU A 98 -14.65 -7.93 -8.17
C LEU A 98 -14.48 -9.45 -8.04
N HIS A 99 -13.54 -9.93 -7.23
CA HIS A 99 -13.16 -11.35 -7.13
C HIS A 99 -13.42 -11.96 -5.75
N ASP A 100 -13.87 -11.17 -4.77
CA ASP A 100 -14.21 -11.60 -3.40
C ASP A 100 -15.70 -11.97 -3.24
N GLY A 101 -16.39 -12.27 -4.35
CA GLY A 101 -17.81 -12.64 -4.42
C GLY A 101 -18.05 -14.15 -4.55
#